data_AF-A0A962YL87-F1
#
_entry.id   AF-A0A962YL87-F1
#
_cell.length_a   1.000
_cell.length_b   1.000
_cell.length_c   1.000
_cell.angle_alpha   90.00
_cell.angle_beta   90.00
_cell.angle_gamma   90.00
#
_symmetry.space_group_name_H-M   'P 1'
#
loop_
_entity.id
_entity.type
_entity.pdbx_description
1 polymer ?
#
loop_
_entity_poly.entity_id
_entity_poly.type
_entity_poly.pdbx_seq_one_letter_code
_entity_poly.pdbx_strand_id
1 'polypeptide(L)' 'MTMFVSLLNLTDQGIRNVKESPHRFEAFKDMAAKQGVTVKAVYYTVGQFDMIVIVEGNDQAAIASLLATNALDNIR' A
#
# COMPACT_ATOMS: atom_id res chain seq x y z
N MET A 1 -17.66 -8.00 1.25
CA MET A 1 -16.32 -7.43 0.98
C MET A 1 -16.10 -6.35 2.02
N THR A 2 -14.92 -6.31 2.61
CA THR A 2 -14.62 -5.40 3.73
C THR A 2 -13.65 -4.34 3.24
N MET A 3 -13.82 -3.10 3.73
CA MET A 3 -12.85 -2.03 3.48
C MET A 3 -11.78 -2.05 4.56
N PHE A 4 -10.52 -2.04 4.13
CA PHE A 4 -9.35 -1.97 4.97
C PHE A 4 -8.65 -0.65 4.75
N VAL A 5 -8.31 0.01 5.86
CA VAL A 5 -7.53 1.25 5.87
C VAL A 5 -6.18 0.93 6.50
N SER A 6 -5.10 1.09 5.73
CA SER A 6 -3.73 0.90 6.20
C SER A 6 -3.04 2.25 6.34
N LEU A 7 -2.38 2.45 7.48
CA LEU A 7 -1.54 3.61 7.76
C LEU A 7 -0.09 3.17 7.63
N LEU A 8 0.67 3.88 6.81
CA LEU A 8 2.00 3.46 6.39
C LEU A 8 3.01 4.57 6.64
N ASN A 9 4.22 4.16 7.04
CA ASN A 9 5.39 5.04 7.06
C ASN A 9 6.41 4.56 6.02
N LEU A 10 7.10 5.49 5.38
CA LEU A 10 8.23 5.16 4.54
C LEU A 10 9.40 4.67 5.40
N THR A 11 10.13 3.71 4.89
CA THR A 11 11.44 3.32 5.43
C THR A 11 12.52 4.31 4.96
N ASP A 12 13.74 4.18 5.47
CA ASP A 12 14.88 4.98 4.98
C ASP A 12 15.12 4.80 3.47
N GLN A 13 14.91 3.59 2.94
CA GLN A 13 14.94 3.33 1.51
C GLN A 13 13.76 4.01 0.80
N GLY A 14 12.56 3.85 1.35
CA GLY A 14 11.33 4.39 0.80
C GLY A 14 11.39 5.90 0.60
N ILE A 15 11.90 6.63 1.60
CA ILE A 15 12.01 8.10 1.54
C ILE A 15 13.12 8.57 0.58
N ARG A 16 14.26 7.88 0.55
CA ARG A 16 15.35 8.21 -0.40
C ARG A 16 14.90 8.05 -1.86
N ASN A 17 14.04 7.06 -2.11
CA ASN A 17 13.51 6.74 -3.44
C ASN A 17 12.02 7.12 -3.56
N VAL A 18 11.58 8.18 -2.89
CA VAL A 18 10.15 8.56 -2.84
C VAL A 18 9.58 8.91 -4.22
N LYS A 19 10.42 9.41 -5.14
CA LYS A 19 10.01 9.73 -6.52
C LYS A 19 9.50 8.52 -7.30
N GLU A 20 9.96 7.32 -6.93
CA GLU A 20 9.51 6.05 -7.52
C GLU A 20 8.21 5.52 -6.90
N SER A 21 7.70 6.17 -5.84
CA SER A 21 6.50 5.74 -5.13
C SER A 21 5.26 5.60 -6.02
N PRO A 22 4.96 6.51 -6.97
CA PRO A 22 3.84 6.33 -7.89
C PRO A 22 3.96 5.07 -8.76
N HIS A 23 5.17 4.71 -9.20
CA HIS A 23 5.38 3.49 -9.98
C HIS A 23 5.23 2.23 -9.13
N ARG A 24 5.72 2.26 -7.88
CA ARG A 24 5.48 1.18 -6.91
C ARG A 24 3.99 1.01 -6.60
N PHE A 25 3.25 2.10 -6.54
CA PHE A 25 1.81 2.08 -6.34
C PHE A 25 1.08 1.37 -7.49
N GLU A 26 1.44 1.65 -8.75
CA GLU A 26 0.85 0.96 -9.90
C GLU A 26 1.14 -0.55 -9.86
N ALA A 27 2.39 -0.94 -9.54
CA ALA A 27 2.75 -2.35 -9.36
C ALA A 27 1.95 -3.02 -8.24
N PHE A 28 1.73 -2.32 -7.12
CA PHE A 28 0.88 -2.79 -6.03
C PHE A 28 -0.58 -2.98 -6.47
N LYS A 29 -1.14 -2.01 -7.21
CA LYS A 29 -2.52 -2.07 -7.72
C LYS A 29 -2.73 -3.29 -8.61
N ASP A 30 -1.80 -3.56 -9.52
CA ASP A 30 -1.84 -4.72 -10.41
C ASP A 30 -1.73 -6.05 -9.65
N MET A 31 -0.85 -6.11 -8.65
CA MET A 31 -0.71 -7.27 -7.78
C MET A 31 -1.98 -7.51 -6.97
N ALA A 32 -2.55 -6.47 -6.36
CA ALA A 32 -3.77 -6.54 -5.55
C ALA A 32 -4.96 -7.00 -6.41
N ALA A 33 -5.10 -6.48 -7.63
CA ALA A 33 -6.16 -6.87 -8.55
C ALA A 33 -6.11 -8.37 -8.90
N LYS A 34 -4.92 -8.94 -9.10
CA LYS A 34 -4.74 -10.39 -9.33
C LYS A 34 -5.19 -11.25 -8.15
N GLN A 35 -5.25 -10.68 -6.94
CA GLN A 35 -5.72 -11.34 -5.72
C GLN A 35 -7.20 -11.05 -5.42
N GLY A 36 -7.92 -10.37 -6.32
CA GLY A 36 -9.31 -9.98 -6.11
C GLY A 36 -9.49 -8.80 -5.14
N VAL A 37 -8.43 -8.03 -4.89
CA VAL A 37 -8.44 -6.84 -4.03
C VAL A 37 -8.50 -5.59 -4.91
N THR A 38 -9.45 -4.70 -4.61
CA THR A 38 -9.58 -3.41 -5.29
C THR A 38 -8.95 -2.32 -4.45
N VAL A 39 -7.99 -1.58 -5.02
CA VAL A 39 -7.48 -0.36 -4.40
C VAL A 39 -8.48 0.76 -4.62
N LYS A 40 -9.02 1.34 -3.54
CA LYS A 40 -10.01 2.41 -3.58
C LYS A 40 -9.37 3.78 -3.63
N ALA A 41 -8.33 3.99 -2.83
CA ALA A 41 -7.60 5.25 -2.79
C ALA A 41 -6.23 5.09 -2.14
N VAL A 42 -5.31 5.97 -2.54
CA VAL A 42 -4.04 6.18 -1.84
C VAL A 42 -3.82 7.68 -1.67
N TYR A 43 -3.45 8.06 -0.46
CA TYR A 43 -3.18 9.44 -0.09
C TYR A 43 -1.80 9.54 0.53
N TYR A 44 -1.05 10.57 0.13
CA TYR A 44 0.14 11.00 0.85
C TYR A 44 -0.31 11.97 1.94
N THR A 45 0.19 11.76 3.15
CA THR A 45 -0.19 12.54 4.32
C THR A 45 1.02 13.27 4.88
N VAL A 46 0.77 14.40 5.56
CA VAL A 46 1.78 15.13 6.32
C VAL A 46 1.38 15.05 7.77
N GLY A 47 2.14 14.32 8.59
CA GLY A 47 1.80 14.08 9.99
C GLY A 47 2.51 12.85 10.54
N GLN A 48 1.82 12.10 11.40
CA GLN A 48 2.37 10.89 12.03
C GLN A 48 2.61 9.73 11.06
N PHE A 49 1.89 9.73 9.93
CA PHE A 49 2.00 8.72 8.88
C PHE A 49 2.29 9.41 7.55
N ASP A 50 3.05 8.73 6.69
CA ASP A 50 3.42 9.25 5.37
C ASP A 50 2.36 8.94 4.32
N MET A 51 1.63 7.83 4.47
CA MET A 51 0.61 7.41 3.51
C MET A 51 -0.58 6.70 4.16
N ILE A 52 -1.72 6.80 3.47
CA ILE A 52 -2.93 6.01 3.73
C ILE A 52 -3.27 5.23 2.47
N VAL A 53 -3.53 3.93 2.62
CA VAL A 53 -3.99 3.05 1.53
C VAL A 53 -5.32 2.44 1.92
N ILE A 54 -6.32 2.60 1.06
CA ILE A 54 -7.66 2.04 1.23
C ILE A 54 -7.86 0.95 0.20
N VAL A 55 -8.13 -0.27 0.65
CA VAL A 55 -8.43 -1.42 -0.21
C VAL A 55 -9.76 -2.07 0.18
N GLU A 56 -10.39 -2.71 -0.79
CA GLU A 56 -11.62 -3.48 -0.62
C GLU A 56 -11.36 -4.91 -1.09
N GLY A 57 -11.65 -5.89 -0.25
CA GLY A 57 -11.31 -7.29 -0.53
C GLY A 57 -11.97 -8.28 0.41
N ASN A 58 -11.67 -9.56 0.20
CA ASN A 58 -11.78 -10.53 1.28
C ASN A 58 -10.61 -10.31 2.27
N ASP A 59 -10.81 -10.65 3.54
CA ASP A 59 -9.85 -10.33 4.60
C ASP A 59 -8.46 -10.90 4.33
N GLN A 60 -8.39 -12.17 3.92
CA GLN A 60 -7.11 -12.86 3.69
C GLN A 60 -6.30 -12.23 2.54
N ALA A 61 -6.95 -11.93 1.42
CA ALA A 61 -6.32 -11.34 0.24
C ALA A 61 -5.94 -9.88 0.50
N ALA A 62 -6.80 -9.10 1.16
CA ALA A 62 -6.51 -7.71 1.50
C ALA A 62 -5.28 -7.60 2.42
N ILE A 63 -5.24 -8.41 3.49
CA ILE A 63 -4.10 -8.45 4.41
C ILE A 63 -2.83 -8.94 3.70
N ALA A 64 -2.93 -10.02 2.90
CA ALA A 64 -1.78 -10.54 2.16
C ALA A 64 -1.20 -9.52 1.17
N SER A 65 -2.06 -8.82 0.42
CA SER A 65 -1.64 -7.74 -0.49
C SER A 65 -0.90 -6.63 0.25
N LEU A 66 -1.44 -6.17 1.39
CA LEU A 66 -0.81 -5.10 2.19
C LEU A 66 0.56 -5.55 2.73
N LEU A 67 0.66 -6.76 3.28
CA LEU A 67 1.91 -7.31 3.83
C LEU A 67 2.98 -7.56 2.77
N ALA A 68 2.59 -7.97 1.56
CA ALA A 68 3.52 -8.19 0.45
C ALA A 68 4.29 -6.90 0.09
N THR A 69 3.69 -5.73 0.31
CA THR A 69 4.33 -4.44 0.02
C THR A 69 5.38 -4.08 1.08
N ASN A 70 5.18 -4.48 2.34
CA ASN A 70 6.16 -4.32 3.42
C ASN A 70 7.41 -5.18 3.18
N ALA A 71 7.26 -6.34 2.56
CA ALA A 71 8.39 -7.23 2.24
C ALA A 71 9.41 -6.62 1.24
N LEU A 72 9.02 -5.55 0.54
CA LEU A 72 9.89 -4.82 -0.40
C LEU A 72 10.68 -3.68 0.27
N ASP A 73 10.59 -3.55 1.60
CA ASP A 73 11.32 -2.58 2.44
C ASP A 73 11.18 -1.12 1.99
N ASN A 74 10.04 -0.77 1.40
CA ASN A 74 9.73 0.62 1.03
C ASN A 74 8.82 1.31 2.05
N ILE A 75 8.08 0.52 2.81
CA ILE A 75 7.07 0.96 3.78
C ILE A 75 7.06 0.04 5.00
N ARG A 76 6.62 0.56 6.14
CA ARG A 76 6.40 -0.17 7.40
C ARG A 76 5.09 0.24 8.04
#